data_AF-A0A661QJ58-F1
#
_entry.id   AF-A0A661QJ58-F1
#
_cell.length_a   1.000
_cell.length_b   1.000
_cell.length_c   1.000
_cell.angle_alpha   90.00
_cell.angle_beta   90.00
_cell.angle_gamma   90.00
#
_symmetry.space_group_name_H-M   'P 1'
#
loop_
_entity.id
_entity.type
_entity.pdbx_description
1 polymer ?
#
loop_
_entity_poly.entity_id
_entity_poly.type
_entity_poly.pdbx_seq_one_letter_code
_entity_poly.pdbx_strand_id
1 'polypeptide(L)'
;MLKIRPIMDSAAEDVLAFKTCCSLKVWDQNLEIHLTNTGEKETEVYSYFDLIGKNGAKRVENLMPNGKQRIKPGQTIAFYCYMDDREWGEAQKLVFYTTDNQKHVVELGCED
;
A
#
# COMPACT_ATOMS: atom_id res chain seq x y z
N MET A 1 -1.12 13.82 -8.57
CA MET A 1 0.11 13.00 -8.47
C MET A 1 0.06 12.30 -7.13
N LEU A 2 0.38 11.00 -7.07
CA LEU A 2 0.41 10.26 -5.82
C LEU A 2 1.86 9.98 -5.43
N LYS A 3 2.24 10.40 -4.23
CA LYS A 3 3.48 9.97 -3.58
C LYS A 3 3.17 8.71 -2.78
N ILE A 4 3.91 7.64 -3.07
CA ILE A 4 3.78 6.33 -2.42
C ILE A 4 4.95 6.17 -1.45
N ARG A 5 4.68 5.76 -0.21
CA ARG A 5 5.72 5.40 0.77
C ARG A 5 5.35 4.07 1.43
N PRO A 6 5.93 2.95 1.00
CA PRO A 6 5.80 1.68 1.70
C PRO A 6 6.68 1.67 2.96
N ILE A 7 6.22 0.96 3.99
CA ILE A 7 6.85 0.83 5.30
C ILE A 7 6.65 -0.63 5.73
N MET A 8 7.70 -1.44 5.59
CA MET A 8 7.71 -2.79 6.18
C MET A 8 7.94 -2.70 7.68
N ASP A 9 7.42 -3.71 8.39
CA ASP A 9 7.54 -3.87 9.84
C ASP A 9 7.09 -2.63 10.60
N SER A 10 6.09 -1.92 10.06
CA SER A 10 5.48 -0.81 10.75
C SER A 10 4.96 -1.28 12.11
N ALA A 11 5.14 -0.47 13.17
CA ALA A 11 4.53 -0.71 14.48
C ALA A 11 2.98 -0.58 14.45
N ALA A 12 2.33 -0.74 13.29
CA ALA A 12 0.90 -0.76 13.13
C ALA A 12 0.25 -1.83 14.03
N GLU A 13 0.97 -2.89 14.40
CA GLU A 13 0.58 -3.84 15.44
C GLU A 13 0.17 -3.12 16.75
N ASP A 14 1.02 -2.23 17.27
CA ASP A 14 0.76 -1.48 18.51
C ASP A 14 -0.44 -0.53 18.40
N VAL A 15 -0.65 0.04 17.21
CA VAL A 15 -1.73 1.03 16.96
C VAL A 15 -3.07 0.36 16.66
N LEU A 16 -3.06 -0.78 15.98
CA LEU A 16 -4.26 -1.51 15.53
C LEU A 16 -4.76 -2.53 16.57
N ALA A 17 -3.97 -2.88 17.59
CA ALA A 17 -4.36 -3.78 18.67
C ALA A 17 -5.66 -3.37 19.39
N PHE A 18 -6.05 -2.08 19.36
CA PHE A 18 -7.28 -1.60 20.00
C PHE A 18 -8.55 -1.71 19.10
N LYS A 19 -8.42 -1.91 17.78
CA LYS A 19 -9.55 -1.87 16.82
C LYS A 19 -9.97 -3.23 16.27
N THR A 20 -10.07 -4.25 17.13
CA THR A 20 -10.54 -5.58 16.71
C THR A 20 -12.07 -5.64 16.65
N CYS A 21 -12.66 -5.31 15.50
CA CYS A 21 -14.00 -5.77 15.14
C CYS A 21 -13.87 -6.71 13.92
N CYS A 22 -14.41 -7.92 14.03
CA CYS A 22 -14.47 -8.96 12.98
C CYS A 22 -13.19 -9.77 12.69
N SER A 23 -12.56 -10.34 13.73
CA SER A 23 -11.72 -11.56 13.65
C SER A 23 -10.58 -11.60 12.62
N LEU A 24 -10.11 -10.47 12.09
CA LEU A 24 -8.78 -10.37 11.49
C LEU A 24 -7.80 -10.14 12.64
N LYS A 25 -7.00 -11.17 12.90
CA LYS A 25 -5.83 -11.06 13.77
C LYS A 25 -4.92 -9.99 13.16
N VAL A 26 -4.97 -8.79 13.73
CA VAL A 26 -4.15 -7.61 13.38
C VAL A 26 -2.65 -7.95 13.29
N TRP A 27 -2.23 -9.01 13.97
CA TRP A 27 -0.89 -9.59 14.06
C TRP A 27 -0.22 -9.93 12.73
N ASP A 28 -0.95 -10.08 11.63
CA ASP A 28 -0.37 -10.43 10.32
C ASP A 28 -0.26 -9.22 9.37
N GLN A 29 -0.43 -7.97 9.82
CA GLN A 29 -0.31 -6.79 8.94
C GLN A 29 1.05 -6.11 9.12
N ASN A 30 2.05 -6.56 8.37
CA ASN A 30 3.43 -6.06 8.46
C ASN A 30 3.80 -5.02 7.38
N LEU A 31 2.95 -4.78 6.39
CA LEU A 31 3.17 -3.75 5.37
C LEU A 31 2.15 -2.62 5.53
N GLU A 32 2.66 -1.42 5.81
CA GLU A 32 1.91 -0.16 5.76
C GLU A 32 2.33 0.64 4.51
N ILE A 33 1.36 1.20 3.78
CA ILE A 33 1.64 1.99 2.59
C ILE A 33 0.92 3.33 2.66
N HIS A 34 1.67 4.42 2.68
CA HIS A 34 1.12 5.77 2.66
C HIS A 34 0.99 6.26 1.22
N LEU A 35 -0.24 6.61 0.84
CA LEU A 35 -0.53 7.34 -0.39
C LEU A 35 -0.86 8.78 -0.06
N THR A 36 -0.02 9.70 -0.51
CA THR A 36 -0.25 11.14 -0.37
C THR A 36 -0.58 11.75 -1.72
N ASN A 37 -1.72 12.41 -1.84
CA ASN A 37 -2.03 13.16 -3.06
C ASN A 37 -1.32 14.51 -3.03
N THR A 38 -0.27 14.64 -3.84
CA THR A 38 0.51 15.87 -3.99
C THR A 38 0.09 16.69 -5.22
N GLY A 39 -1.01 16.30 -5.89
CA GLY A 39 -1.59 17.06 -7.00
C GLY A 39 -2.64 18.07 -6.53
N GLU A 40 -3.19 18.81 -7.50
CA GLU A 40 -4.18 19.85 -7.25
C GLU A 40 -5.63 19.36 -7.28
N LYS A 41 -5.86 18.14 -7.77
CA LYS A 41 -7.20 17.54 -7.90
C LYS A 41 -7.34 16.32 -7.00
N GLU A 42 -8.56 16.06 -6.54
CA GLU A 42 -8.90 14.81 -5.86
C GLU A 42 -8.58 13.60 -6.76
N THR A 43 -8.09 12.53 -6.15
CA THR A 43 -7.72 11.29 -6.85
C THR A 43 -8.38 10.12 -6.13
N GLU A 44 -8.96 9.20 -6.90
CA GLU A 44 -9.55 7.98 -6.39
C GLU A 44 -8.66 6.78 -6.77
N VAL A 45 -8.35 5.93 -5.79
CA VAL A 45 -7.44 4.78 -5.93
C VAL A 45 -8.14 3.48 -5.58
N TYR A 46 -7.71 2.40 -6.22
CA TYR A 46 -8.12 1.05 -5.82
C TYR A 46 -7.31 0.57 -4.61
N SER A 47 -7.94 -0.23 -3.76
CA SER A 47 -7.29 -0.91 -2.63
C SER A 47 -6.63 -2.23 -3.09
N TYR A 48 -5.78 -2.13 -4.11
CA TYR A 48 -4.85 -3.19 -4.51
C TYR A 48 -3.61 -2.55 -5.13
N PHE A 49 -2.53 -3.31 -5.19
CA PHE A 49 -1.34 -2.93 -5.94
C PHE A 49 -0.73 -4.15 -6.65
N ASP A 50 0.10 -3.89 -7.65
CA ASP A 50 0.94 -4.94 -8.22
C ASP A 50 2.36 -4.80 -7.66
N LEU A 51 2.87 -5.90 -7.12
CA LEU A 51 4.25 -6.07 -6.72
C LEU A 51 5.01 -6.67 -7.91
N ILE A 52 6.04 -5.98 -8.37
CA ILE A 52 6.85 -6.40 -9.50
C ILE A 52 8.19 -6.86 -8.96
N GLY A 53 8.49 -8.15 -9.11
CA GLY A 53 9.77 -8.75 -8.74
C GLY A 53 10.47 -9.40 -9.93
N LYS A 54 11.58 -10.09 -9.67
CA LYS A 54 12.37 -10.78 -10.70
C LYS A 54 11.57 -11.84 -11.48
N ASN A 55 10.61 -12.46 -10.81
CA ASN A 55 9.82 -13.56 -11.35
C ASN A 55 8.51 -13.10 -12.02
N GLY A 56 8.26 -11.79 -12.10
CA GLY A 56 7.08 -11.22 -12.74
C GLY A 56 6.26 -10.31 -11.82
N ALA A 57 5.02 -10.06 -12.22
CA ALA A 57 4.06 -9.23 -11.50
C ALA A 57 3.10 -10.11 -10.70
N LYS A 58 2.89 -9.78 -9.42
CA LYS A 58 1.84 -10.35 -8.58
C LYS A 58 0.93 -9.24 -8.06
N ARG A 59 -0.38 -9.47 -8.14
CA ARG A 59 -1.36 -8.55 -7.56
C ARG A 59 -1.66 -8.89 -6.10
N VAL A 60 -1.71 -7.86 -5.27
CA VAL A 60 -2.08 -7.91 -3.86
C VAL A 60 -3.41 -7.17 -3.68
N GLU A 61 -4.48 -7.91 -3.42
CA GLU A 61 -5.87 -7.39 -3.38
C GLU A 61 -6.46 -7.27 -1.96
N ASN A 62 -5.71 -7.69 -0.95
CA ASN A 62 -6.13 -7.72 0.45
C ASN A 62 -5.76 -6.44 1.23
N LEU A 63 -5.67 -5.28 0.56
CA LEU A 63 -5.40 -4.02 1.24
C LEU A 63 -6.61 -3.57 2.08
N MET A 64 -6.33 -3.13 3.30
CA MET A 64 -7.27 -2.43 4.17
C MET A 64 -6.90 -0.95 4.28
N PRO A 65 -7.85 0.00 4.23
CA PRO A 65 -9.27 -0.19 3.99
C PRO A 65 -9.54 -0.70 2.57
N ASN A 66 -10.58 -1.52 2.40
CA ASN A 66 -10.92 -2.13 1.10
C ASN A 66 -11.71 -1.18 0.18
N GLY A 67 -11.82 -1.57 -1.09
CA GLY A 67 -12.64 -0.86 -2.08
C GLY A 67 -11.91 0.32 -2.75
N LYS A 68 -12.62 1.44 -2.93
CA LYS A 68 -12.06 2.65 -3.56
C LYS A 68 -11.88 3.73 -2.51
N GLN A 69 -10.71 4.38 -2.53
CA GLN A 69 -10.40 5.45 -1.58
C GLN A 69 -10.23 6.77 -2.31
N ARG A 70 -10.93 7.80 -1.83
CA ARG A 70 -10.81 9.17 -2.34
C ARG A 70 -9.80 9.94 -1.49
N ILE A 71 -8.81 10.53 -2.16
CA ILE A 71 -7.70 11.26 -1.54
C ILE A 71 -7.71 12.70 -2.05
N LYS A 72 -8.03 13.64 -1.18
CA LYS A 72 -8.01 15.08 -1.49
C LYS A 72 -6.58 15.60 -1.67
N PRO A 73 -6.36 16.71 -2.38
CA PRO A 73 -5.06 17.40 -2.41
C PRO A 73 -4.49 17.61 -1.00
N GLY A 74 -3.23 17.21 -0.81
CA GLY A 74 -2.51 17.28 0.48
C GLY A 74 -2.87 16.20 1.49
N GLN A 75 -3.88 15.36 1.22
CA GLN A 75 -4.28 14.28 2.12
C GLN A 75 -3.38 13.04 1.95
N THR A 76 -3.12 12.37 3.07
CA THR A 76 -2.52 11.03 3.12
C THR A 76 -3.56 10.01 3.59
N ILE A 77 -3.58 8.85 2.95
CA ILE A 77 -4.24 7.64 3.44
C ILE A 77 -3.21 6.53 3.62
N ALA A 78 -3.41 5.69 4.63
CA ALA A 78 -2.60 4.50 4.84
C ALA A 78 -3.39 3.24 4.45
N PHE A 79 -2.73 2.36 3.73
CA PHE A 79 -3.19 1.00 3.47
C PHE A 79 -2.35 0.00 4.27
N TYR A 80 -2.96 -1.14 4.60
CA TYR A 80 -2.35 -2.20 5.39
C TYR A 80 -2.62 -3.56 4.71
N CYS A 81 -1.60 -4.41 4.63
CA CYS A 81 -1.74 -5.82 4.26
C CYS A 81 -0.69 -6.69 4.98
N TYR A 82 -0.90 -8.00 4.95
CA TYR A 82 0.19 -8.95 5.11
C TYR A 82 1.06 -8.93 3.86
N MET A 83 2.37 -8.95 4.04
CA MET A 83 3.35 -9.13 2.99
C MET A 83 4.37 -10.18 3.44
N ASP A 84 4.65 -11.15 2.57
CA ASP A 84 5.68 -12.15 2.83
C ASP A 84 7.08 -11.52 2.66
N ASP A 85 7.96 -11.70 3.64
CA ASP A 85 9.29 -11.05 3.66
C ASP A 85 10.16 -11.45 2.47
N ARG A 86 10.05 -12.70 2.02
CA ARG A 86 10.81 -13.17 0.86
C ARG A 86 10.27 -12.54 -0.42
N GLU A 87 8.95 -12.50 -0.57
CA GLU A 87 8.31 -11.83 -1.69
C GLU A 87 8.65 -10.35 -1.74
N TRP A 88 8.65 -9.67 -0.59
CA TRP A 88 9.08 -8.28 -0.46
C TRP A 88 10.55 -8.09 -0.83
N GLY A 89 11.44 -8.94 -0.31
CA GLY A 89 12.88 -8.88 -0.58
C GLY A 89 13.26 -9.16 -2.04
N GLU A 90 12.41 -9.88 -2.79
CA GLU A 90 12.59 -10.11 -4.24
C GLU A 90 11.93 -9.02 -5.10
N ALA A 91 11.12 -8.14 -4.51
CA ALA A 91 10.40 -7.09 -5.20
C ALA A 91 11.32 -5.92 -5.60
N GLN A 92 11.03 -5.37 -6.77
CA GLN A 92 11.74 -4.24 -7.35
C GLN A 92 10.85 -3.01 -7.47
N LYS A 93 9.53 -3.19 -7.62
CA LYS A 93 8.59 -2.08 -7.76
C LYS A 93 7.26 -2.41 -7.12
N LEU A 94 6.57 -1.35 -6.71
CA LEU A 94 5.18 -1.39 -6.29
C LEU A 94 4.38 -0.43 -7.18
N VAL A 95 3.24 -0.90 -7.70
CA VAL A 95 2.40 -0.15 -8.63
C VAL A 95 0.98 -0.01 -8.09
N PHE A 96 0.56 1.22 -7.81
CA PHE A 96 -0.83 1.57 -7.51
C PHE A 96 -1.58 2.05 -8.75
N TYR A 97 -2.89 1.85 -8.73
CA TYR A 97 -3.79 2.20 -9.81
C TYR A 97 -4.88 3.14 -9.33
N THR A 98 -5.05 4.25 -10.04
CA THR A 98 -6.19 5.13 -9.90
C THR A 98 -7.38 4.61 -10.72
N THR A 99 -8.60 5.05 -10.39
CA THR A 99 -9.81 4.59 -11.08
C THR A 99 -9.94 5.16 -12.51
N ASP A 100 -9.14 6.16 -12.87
CA ASP A 100 -8.94 6.65 -14.24
C ASP A 100 -7.80 5.92 -14.98
N ASN A 101 -7.35 4.78 -14.46
CA ASN A 101 -6.33 3.89 -15.02
C ASN A 101 -4.91 4.47 -15.10
N GLN A 102 -4.59 5.52 -14.34
CA GLN A 102 -3.19 5.95 -14.19
C GLN A 102 -2.43 5.01 -13.26
N LYS A 103 -1.17 4.78 -13.60
CA LYS A 103 -0.25 3.95 -12.81
C LYS A 103 0.69 4.85 -12.02
N HIS A 104 0.85 4.54 -10.74
CA HIS A 104 1.82 5.20 -9.87
C HIS A 104 2.81 4.16 -9.39
N VAL A 105 4.07 4.33 -9.78
CA VAL A 105 5.14 3.36 -9.54
C VAL A 105 6.08 3.93 -8.49
N VAL A 106 6.48 3.09 -7.54
CA VAL A 106 7.62 3.33 -6.65
C VAL A 106 8.61 2.19 -6.82
N GLU A 107 9.89 2.51 -6.99
CA GLU A 107 10.96 1.52 -6.97
C GLU A 107 11.22 1.10 -5.50
N LEU A 108 11.39 -0.19 -5.29
CA LEU A 108 11.72 -0.80 -4.01
C LEU A 108 13.20 -1.19 -4.07
N GLY A 109 14.00 -0.64 -3.15
CA GLY A 109 15.44 -0.89 -3.10
C GLY A 109 16.29 0.06 -3.94
N CYS A 110 16.87 1.05 -3.27
CA CYS A 110 18.29 1.40 -3.34
C CYS A 110 18.57 2.31 -2.13
N GLU A 111 18.80 1.72 -0.96
CA GLU A 111 19.64 2.36 0.05
C GLU A 111 21.05 1.82 -0.21
N ASP A 112 21.97 2.71 -0.59
CA ASP A 112 23.41 2.44 -0.63
C ASP A 112 23.98 2.23 0.78
#